data_AF-A0A5K1E8E3-F1
#
_entry.id   AF-A0A5K1E8E3-F1
#
_cell.length_a   1.000
_cell.length_b   1.000
_cell.length_c   1.000
_cell.angle_alpha   90.00
_cell.angle_beta   90.00
_cell.angle_gamma   90.00
#
_symmetry.space_group_name_H-M   'P 1'
#
loop_
_entity.id
_entity.type
_entity.pdbx_description
1 polymer ?
#
loop_
_entity_poly.entity_id
_entity_poly.type
_entity_poly.pdbx_seq_one_letter_code
_entity_poly.pdbx_strand_id
1 'polypeptide(L)' 'EAEKYMSEMVVSQSLVAKIDRPAGIVSFQSAKDSNDILNSWATNLEKLLDLVEKSCHQIHKETMVHKAALKVQ' A
#
# COMPACT_ATOMS: atom_id res chain seq x y z
N GLU A 1 -17.41 -26.57 -11.31
CA GLU A 1 -16.19 -27.15 -10.70
C GLU A 1 -15.37 -26.10 -9.96
N ALA A 2 -14.93 -25.02 -10.63
CA ALA A 2 -14.19 -23.92 -10.01
C ALA A 2 -14.89 -23.31 -8.77
N GLU A 3 -16.18 -22.97 -8.85
CA GLU A 3 -16.91 -22.43 -7.68
C GLU A 3 -16.94 -23.37 -6.48
N LYS A 4 -16.98 -24.69 -6.73
CA LYS A 4 -17.00 -25.69 -5.66
C LYS A 4 -15.65 -25.72 -4.94
N TYR A 5 -14.57 -25.76 -5.71
CA TYR A 5 -13.21 -25.70 -5.18
C TYR A 5 -12.95 -24.40 -4.42
N MET A 6 -13.42 -23.27 -4.96
CA MET A 6 -13.35 -21.98 -4.26
C MET A 6 -14.14 -21.98 -2.96
N SER A 7 -15.35 -22.56 -2.96
CA SER A 7 -16.16 -22.69 -1.75
C SER A 7 -15.47 -23.53 -0.68
N GLU A 8 -14.83 -24.64 -1.06
CA GLU A 8 -14.06 -25.49 -0.14
C GLU A 8 -12.88 -24.71 0.46
N MET A 9 -12.16 -23.92 -0.36
CA MET A 9 -11.06 -23.09 0.12
C MET A 9 -11.53 -21.96 1.06
N VAL A 10 -12.68 -21.32 0.78
CA VAL A 10 -13.27 -20.30 1.68
C VAL A 10 -13.69 -20.92 3.01
N VAL A 11 -14.31 -22.10 2.98
CA VAL A 11 -14.74 -22.82 4.19
C VAL A 11 -13.54 -23.25 5.03
N SER A 12 -12.45 -23.69 4.40
CA SER A 12 -11.18 -24.01 5.08
C SER A 12 -10.42 -22.79 5.60
N GLN A 13 -10.94 -21.57 5.37
CA GLN A 13 -10.28 -20.29 5.66
C GLN A 13 -8.92 -20.08 4.97
N SER A 14 -8.60 -20.90 3.97
CA SER A 14 -7.36 -20.76 3.18
C SER A 14 -7.38 -19.51 2.29
N LEU A 15 -8.56 -18.99 1.96
CA LEU A 15 -8.73 -17.74 1.23
C LEU A 15 -9.99 -17.01 1.67
N VAL A 16 -9.97 -15.68 1.57
CA VAL A 16 -11.18 -14.84 1.71
C VAL A 16 -11.71 -14.52 0.32
N ALA A 17 -12.92 -14.97 0.01
CA ALA A 17 -13.60 -14.59 -1.22
C ALA A 17 -15.11 -14.56 -1.05
N LYS A 18 -15.76 -13.69 -1.83
CA LYS A 18 -17.21 -13.61 -1.98
C LYS A 18 -17.58 -13.74 -3.46
N ILE A 19 -18.48 -14.66 -3.77
CA ILE A 19 -18.95 -14.94 -5.13
C ILE A 19 -20.31 -14.27 -5.33
N ASP A 20 -20.39 -13.35 -6.28
CA ASP A 20 -21.64 -12.83 -6.83
C ASP A 20 -21.98 -13.64 -8.08
N ARG A 21 -22.79 -14.70 -7.90
CA ARG A 21 -23.15 -15.63 -8.98
C ARG A 21 -23.95 -14.97 -10.12
N PRO A 22 -24.99 -14.14 -9.85
CA PRO A 22 -25.72 -13.45 -10.92
C PRO A 22 -24.86 -12.49 -11.74
N ALA A 23 -23.94 -11.75 -11.10
CA ALA A 23 -23.04 -10.84 -11.79
C ALA A 23 -21.81 -11.54 -12.40
N GLY A 24 -21.52 -12.78 -11.99
CA GLY A 24 -20.32 -13.52 -12.40
C GLY A 24 -19.01 -12.95 -11.82
N ILE A 25 -19.08 -12.23 -10.70
CA ILE A 25 -17.94 -11.53 -10.09
C ILE A 25 -17.47 -12.27 -8.84
N VAL A 26 -16.15 -12.38 -8.67
CA VAL A 26 -15.56 -12.87 -7.43
C VAL A 26 -14.67 -11.80 -6.80
N SER A 27 -14.99 -11.43 -5.57
CA SER A 27 -14.23 -10.46 -4.78
C SER A 27 -13.37 -11.18 -3.75
N PHE A 28 -12.05 -11.06 -3.87
CA PHE A 28 -11.06 -11.59 -2.93
C PHE A 28 -10.69 -10.61 -1.80
N GLN A 29 -11.36 -9.46 -1.78
CA GLN A 29 -11.12 -8.45 -0.76
C GLN A 29 -11.97 -8.75 0.47
N SER A 30 -11.32 -8.73 1.64
CA SER A 30 -12.02 -8.64 2.91
C SER A 30 -12.84 -7.35 2.95
N ALA A 31 -14.02 -7.40 3.56
CA ALA A 31 -14.78 -6.19 3.85
C ALA A 31 -13.93 -5.31 4.77
N LYS A 32 -13.49 -4.17 4.27
CA LYS A 32 -12.78 -3.17 5.08
C LYS A 32 -13.82 -2.34 5.80
N ASP A 33 -13.65 -2.19 7.11
CA ASP A 33 -14.47 -1.24 7.85
C ASP A 33 -13.98 0.19 7.61
N SER A 34 -14.79 1.18 8.00
CA SER A 34 -14.40 2.58 7.83
C SER A 34 -13.11 2.92 8.58
N ASN A 35 -12.85 2.30 9.73
CA ASN A 35 -11.61 2.51 10.48
C ASN A 35 -10.41 1.93 9.74
N ASP A 36 -10.49 0.73 9.16
CA ASP A 36 -9.42 0.15 8.34
C ASP A 36 -9.01 1.08 7.19
N ILE A 37 -10.00 1.70 6.53
CA ILE A 37 -9.76 2.66 5.45
C ILE A 37 -9.05 3.90 5.99
N LEU A 38 -9.54 4.47 7.09
CA LEU A 38 -8.96 5.67 7.69
C LEU A 38 -7.55 5.42 8.24
N ASN A 39 -7.32 4.26 8.85
CA ASN A 39 -6.01 3.84 9.33
C ASN A 39 -5.03 3.67 8.17
N SER A 40 -5.45 2.99 7.09
CA SER A 40 -4.63 2.87 5.89
C SER A 40 -4.29 4.24 5.29
N TRP A 41 -5.23 5.18 5.31
CA TRP A 41 -5.01 6.53 4.82
C TRP A 41 -4.01 7.30 5.71
N ALA A 42 -4.17 7.21 7.03
CA ALA A 42 -3.24 7.82 7.99
C ALA A 42 -1.80 7.29 7.81
N THR A 43 -1.62 5.97 7.67
CA THR A 43 -0.31 5.36 7.40
C THR A 43 0.27 5.82 6.06
N ASN A 44 -0.56 6.03 5.04
CA ASN A 44 -0.09 6.54 3.75
C ASN A 44 0.38 7.99 3.85
N LEU A 45 -0.29 8.82 4.65
CA LEU A 45 0.16 10.19 4.91
C LEU A 45 1.49 10.23 5.67
N GLU A 46 1.66 9.38 6.68
CA GLU A 46 2.92 9.28 7.42
C GLU A 46 4.08 8.91 6.49
N LYS A 47 3.90 7.89 5.65
CA LYS A 47 4.90 7.50 4.64
C LYS A 47 5.21 8.63 3.65
N LEU A 48 4.20 9.39 3.24
CA LEU A 48 4.38 10.52 2.34
C LEU A 48 5.23 11.61 2.98
N LEU A 49 4.95 11.97 4.24
CA LEU A 49 5.72 12.98 4.95
C LEU A 49 7.16 12.54 5.21
N ASP A 50 7.39 11.28 5.59
CA ASP A 50 8.73 10.69 5.75
C ASP A 50 9.54 10.74 4.44
N LEU A 51 8.90 10.43 3.29
CA LEU A 51 9.55 10.53 1.99
C LEU A 51 9.92 11.99 1.63
N VAL A 52 9.02 12.93 1.91
CA VAL A 52 9.28 14.37 1.68
C VAL A 52 10.45 14.86 2.54
N GLU A 53 10.48 14.48 3.82
CA GLU A 53 11.58 14.84 4.73
C GLU A 53 12.91 14.25 4.26
N LYS A 54 12.94 12.96 3.92
CA LYS A 54 14.14 12.28 3.40
C LYS A 54 14.65 12.94 2.12
N SER A 55 13.74 13.25 1.19
CA SER A 55 14.10 13.94 -0.05
C SER A 55 14.69 15.32 0.24
N CYS A 56 14.09 16.07 1.16
CA CYS A 56 14.60 17.37 1.57
C CYS A 56 16.02 17.26 2.15
N HIS A 57 16.25 16.30 3.05
CA HIS A 57 17.56 16.05 3.64
C HIS A 57 18.61 15.68 2.58
N GLN A 58 18.26 14.83 1.62
CA GLN A 58 19.16 14.44 0.53
C GLN A 58 19.54 15.65 -0.34
N ILE A 59 18.58 16.47 -0.75
CA ILE A 59 18.83 17.69 -1.55
C ILE A 59 19.77 18.65 -0.80
N HIS A 60 19.54 18.85 0.50
CA HIS A 60 20.41 19.71 1.31
C HIS A 60 21.84 19.16 1.35
N LYS A 61 22.01 17.85 1.58
CA LYS A 61 23.32 17.19 1.59
C LYS A 61 24.04 17.35 0.25
N GLU A 62 23.36 17.08 -0.86
CA GLU A 62 23.93 17.21 -2.20
C GLU A 62 24.33 18.66 -2.51
N THR A 63 23.48 19.62 -2.14
CA THR A 63 23.76 21.06 -2.30
C THR A 63 25.04 21.46 -1.55
N MET A 64 25.23 20.95 -0.32
CA MET A 64 26.43 21.24 0.46
C MET A 64 27.69 20.64 -0.16
N VAL A 65 27.63 19.38 -0.62
CA VAL A 65 28.76 18.70 -1.28
C VAL A 65 29.15 19.45 -2.56
N HIS A 66 28.18 19.81 -3.38
CA HIS A 66 28.43 20.52 -4.64
C HIS A 66 29.02 21.92 -4.39
N LYS A 67 28.47 22.67 -3.43
CA LYS A 67 29.02 23.98 -3.03
C LYS A 67 30.44 23.86 -2.46
N ALA A 68 30.76 22.82 -1.72
CA ALA A 68 32.11 22.59 -1.22
C ALA A 68 33.09 22.29 -2.36
N ALA A 69 32.70 21.43 -3.31
CA ALA A 69 33.52 21.12 -4.49
C ALA A 69 33.84 22.37 -5.34
N LEU A 70 32.86 23.27 -5.51
CA LEU A 70 33.05 24.53 -6.23
C LEU A 70 33.96 25.54 -5.52
N LYS A 71 34.11 25.46 -4.19
CA LYS A 71 35.01 26.33 -3.42
C LYS A 71 36.48 25.85 -3.40
N VAL A 72 36.72 24.62 -3.82
CA VAL A 72 38.07 24.00 -3.86
C VAL A 72 38.73 24.17 -5.23
N GLN A 73 37.96 24.54 -6.26
CA GLN A 73 38.47 25.03 -7.56
C GLN A 73 38.75 26.52 -7.49
#